data_AF-A0A0F9B8S4-F1
#
_entry.id   AF-A0A0F9B8S4-F1
#
_cell.length_a   1.000
_cell.length_b   1.000
_cell.length_c   1.000
_cell.angle_alpha   90.00
_cell.angle_beta   90.00
_cell.angle_gamma   90.00
#
_symmetry.space_group_name_H-M   'P 1'
#
loop_
_entity.id
_entity.type
_entity.pdbx_description
1 polymer ?
#
loop_
_entity_poly.entity_id
_entity_poly.type
_entity_poly.pdbx_seq_one_letter_code
_entity_poly.pdbx_strand_id
1 'polypeptide(L)' 'MAWNDPPARQMFPEQAALGDKGLCTSCGGLLGKFRDALSILESKISGMCQVCQDKVWPLING' A
#
# COMPACT_ATOMS: atom_id res chain seq x y z
N MET A 1 -11.81 -0.12 -19.26
CA MET A 1 -11.39 -1.32 -18.51
C MET A 1 -10.10 -1.81 -19.13
N ALA A 2 -8.98 -1.76 -18.41
CA ALA A 2 -7.72 -2.31 -18.88
C ALA A 2 -7.67 -3.80 -18.50
N TRP A 3 -7.64 -4.69 -19.49
CA TRP A 3 -7.66 -6.15 -19.29
C TRP A 3 -6.41 -6.72 -18.60
N ASN A 4 -5.45 -5.87 -18.22
CA ASN A 4 -4.18 -6.23 -17.58
C ASN A 4 -4.07 -5.79 -16.12
N ASP A 5 -5.11 -5.18 -15.54
CA ASP A 5 -5.07 -4.79 -14.13
C ASP A 5 -5.16 -6.02 -13.22
N PRO A 6 -4.33 -6.13 -12.16
CA PRO A 6 -4.48 -7.17 -11.16
C PRO A 6 -5.91 -7.21 -10.61
N PRO A 7 -6.45 -8.39 -10.27
CA PRO A 7 -7.81 -8.53 -9.75
C PRO A 7 -8.11 -7.59 -8.57
N ALA A 8 -7.11 -7.33 -7.71
CA ALA A 8 -7.23 -6.39 -6.60
C ALA A 8 -7.62 -4.97 -7.06
N ARG A 9 -7.07 -4.46 -8.17
CA ARG A 9 -7.43 -3.13 -8.70
C ARG A 9 -8.84 -3.11 -9.29
N GLN A 10 -9.30 -4.24 -9.82
CA GLN A 10 -10.66 -4.38 -10.35
C GLN A 10 -11.70 -4.42 -9.22
N MET A 11 -11.37 -5.08 -8.11
CA MET A 11 -12.23 -5.18 -6.92
C MET A 11 -12.21 -3.92 -6.06
N PHE A 12 -11.08 -3.22 -5.99
CA PHE A 12 -10.85 -2.07 -5.11
C PHE A 12 -10.35 -0.84 -5.92
N PRO A 13 -11.16 -0.30 -6.85
CA PRO A 13 -10.71 0.73 -7.77
C PRO A 13 -10.40 2.08 -7.09
N GLU A 14 -11.13 2.43 -6.02
CA GLU A 14 -10.91 3.67 -5.28
C GLU A 14 -9.57 3.65 -4.54
N GLN A 15 -9.26 2.53 -3.89
CA GLN A 15 -8.00 2.31 -3.20
C GLN A 15 -6.84 2.29 -4.19
N ALA A 16 -7.01 1.65 -5.35
CA ALA A 16 -6.02 1.65 -6.41
C ALA A 16 -5.67 3.07 -6.89
N ALA A 17 -6.68 3.95 -7.02
CA ALA A 17 -6.49 5.35 -7.40
C ALA A 17 -5.76 6.17 -6.33
N LEU A 18 -5.85 5.80 -5.04
CA LEU A 18 -5.03 6.40 -3.98
C LEU A 18 -3.55 6.03 -4.17
N GLY A 19 -3.27 4.75 -4.43
CA GLY A 19 -1.92 4.27 -4.69
C GLY A 19 -1.25 4.97 -5.87
N ASP A 20 -1.99 5.19 -6.96
CA ASP A 20 -1.49 5.90 -8.15
C ASP A 20 -1.13 7.37 -7.87
N LYS A 21 -1.72 7.97 -6.83
CA LYS A 21 -1.43 9.32 -6.37
C LYS A 21 -0.34 9.36 -5.30
N GLY A 22 0.28 8.23 -4.98
CA GLY A 22 1.24 8.14 -3.88
C GLY A 22 0.60 8.31 -2.50
N LEU A 23 -0.66 7.91 -2.35
CA LEU A 23 -1.41 7.95 -1.08
C LEU A 23 -1.65 6.55 -0.53
N CYS A 24 -1.63 6.44 0.79
CA CYS A 24 -1.90 5.23 1.54
C CYS A 24 -3.34 4.77 1.29
N THR A 25 -3.50 3.52 0.87
CA THR A 25 -4.80 2.88 0.58
C THR A 25 -5.69 2.71 1.82
N SER A 26 -5.11 2.84 3.03
CA SER A 26 -5.81 2.70 4.30
C SER A 26 -6.22 4.04 4.92
N CYS A 27 -5.31 5.03 4.99
CA CYS A 27 -5.55 6.29 5.69
C CYS A 27 -5.56 7.54 4.79
N GLY A 28 -5.26 7.40 3.49
CA GLY A 28 -5.18 8.52 2.55
C GLY A 28 -3.97 9.45 2.72
N GLY A 29 -3.11 9.24 3.72
CA GLY A 29 -1.88 10.00 3.92
C GLY A 29 -0.79 9.66 2.90
N LEU A 30 0.31 10.42 2.86
CA LEU A 30 1.40 10.18 1.90
C LEU A 30 2.08 8.81 2.09
N LEU A 31 2.27 8.09 0.99
CA LEU A 31 3.25 7.01 0.88
C LEU A 31 4.65 7.64 0.76
N GLY A 32 5.61 7.30 1.63
CA GLY A 32 6.96 7.83 1.43
C GLY A 32 7.92 7.92 2.63
N LYS A 33 7.61 7.32 3.77
CA LYS A 33 8.58 7.18 4.86
C LYS A 33 8.51 5.74 5.35
N PHE A 34 9.49 4.95 4.96
CA PHE A 34 9.61 3.55 5.34
C PHE A 34 10.87 3.37 6.18
N ARG A 35 10.80 2.48 7.17
CA ARG A 35 11.89 2.27 8.13
C ARG A 35 13.01 1.41 7.53
N ASP A 36 12.65 0.48 6.63
CA ASP A 36 13.57 -0.49 6.04
C ASP A 36 13.12 -0.91 4.62
N ALA A 37 13.97 -1.70 3.95
CA ALA A 37 13.72 -2.19 2.60
C ALA A 37 12.53 -3.15 2.51
N LEU A 38 12.24 -3.90 3.57
CA LEU A 38 11.10 -4.82 3.60
C LEU A 38 9.78 -4.05 3.61
N SER A 39 9.69 -3.00 4.40
CA SER A 39 8.54 -2.09 4.49
C SER A 39 8.25 -1.40 3.15
N ILE A 40 9.29 -1.14 2.35
CA ILE A 40 9.16 -0.65 0.96
C ILE A 40 8.58 -1.74 0.05
N LEU A 41 8.97 -3.00 0.21
CA LEU A 41 8.43 -4.11 -0.59
C LEU A 41 6.97 -4.37 -0.21
N GLU A 42 6.65 -4.39 1.08
CA GLU A 42 5.30 -4.55 1.60
C GLU A 42 4.38 -3.40 1.17
N SER A 43 4.89 -2.16 1.08
CA SER A 43 4.10 -1.05 0.57
C SER A 43 3.71 -1.21 -0.90
N LYS A 44 4.52 -1.89 -1.71
CA LYS A 44 4.20 -2.16 -3.13
C LYS A 44 3.07 -3.18 -3.28
N ILE A 45 2.90 -4.05 -2.29
CA ILE A 45 1.84 -5.08 -2.29
C ILE A 45 0.56 -4.50 -1.65
N SER A 46 0.69 -3.88 -0.48
CA SER A 46 -0.45 -3.41 0.32
C SER A 46 -0.94 -2.01 -0.04
N GLY A 47 -0.07 -1.18 -0.63
CA GLY A 47 -0.35 0.25 -0.84
C GLY A 47 -0.38 1.06 0.46
N MET A 48 0.15 0.55 1.58
CA MET A 48 0.07 1.22 2.88
C MET A 48 1.36 1.97 3.25
N CYS A 49 1.20 3.08 3.97
CA CYS A 49 2.32 3.76 4.63
C CYS A 49 2.81 2.96 5.86
N GLN A 50 4.03 3.24 6.33
CA GLN A 50 4.65 2.56 7.47
C GLN A 50 3.75 2.51 8.71
N VAL A 51 3.14 3.64 9.09
CA VAL A 51 2.30 3.71 10.30
C VAL A 51 1.09 2.79 10.21
N CYS A 52 0.52 2.61 9.02
CA CYS A 52 -0.58 1.66 8.80
C CYS A 52 -0.07 0.21 8.76
N GLN A 53 1.08 -0.04 8.12
CA GLN A 53 1.74 -1.36 8.15
C GLN A 53 1.97 -1.81 9.60
N ASP A 54 2.52 -0.94 10.45
CA ASP A 54 2.84 -1.25 11.84
C ASP A 54 1.62 -1.60 12.70
N LYS A 55 0.43 -1.10 12.32
CA LYS A 55 -0.83 -1.43 13.00
C LYS A 55 -1.38 -2.80 12.61
N VAL A 56 -1.19 -3.20 11.35
CA VAL A 56 -1.75 -4.45 10.83
C VAL A 56 -0.77 -5.61 11.04
N TRP A 57 0.53 -5.35 10.92
CA TRP A 57 1.58 -6.35 11.07
C TRP A 57 2.80 -5.80 11.82
N PRO A 58 2.70 -5.68 13.16
CA PRO A 58 3.78 -5.14 14.00
C PRO A 58 5.05 -6.01 14.04
N LEU A 59 5.04 -7.23 13.48
CA LEU A 59 6.06 -8.25 13.69
C LEU A 59 6.88 -8.62 12.44
N ILE A 60 6.71 -7.95 11.30
CA ILE A 60 7.53 -8.26 10.11
C ILE A 60 8.92 -7.58 10.16
N ASN A 61 9.46 -7.45 11.37
CA ASN A 61 10.87 -7.22 11.63
C ASN A 61 11.34 -8.43 12.45
N GLY A 62 11.71 -9.49 11.75
CA GLY A 62 12.56 -10.54 12.32
C GLY A 62 14.02 -10.12 12.18
#